data_AF-A0A846YHR9-F1
#
_entry.id   AF-A0A846YHR9-F1
#
_cell.length_a   1.000
_cell.length_b   1.000
_cell.length_c   1.000
_cell.angle_alpha   90.00
_cell.angle_beta   90.00
_cell.angle_gamma   90.00
#
_symmetry.space_group_name_H-M   'P 1'
#
loop_
_entity.id
_entity.type
_entity.pdbx_description
1 polymer ?
#
loop_
_entity_poly.entity_id
_entity_poly.type
_entity_poly.pdbx_seq_one_letter_code
_entity_poly.pdbx_strand_id
1 'polypeptide(L)'
;MGLLTSLLSLPLAPVRGVVWLGELIQEQVEQQMHDPADIRRELDELDDAMAAGRLPEPEYRQAQQQVLNRMIQRPEDPTPTGAKE
;
A
#
# COMPACT_ATOMS: atom_id res chain seq x y z
N MET A 1 -3.34 21.61 -33.81
CA MET A 1 -4.33 22.38 -33.05
C MET A 1 -4.01 22.29 -31.55
N GLY A 2 -3.08 23.11 -31.01
CA GLY A 2 -2.61 22.86 -29.63
C GLY A 2 -1.96 24.04 -28.91
N LEU A 3 -1.33 24.97 -29.63
CA LEU A 3 -0.64 26.11 -29.00
C LEU A 3 -1.60 27.15 -28.44
N LEU A 4 -2.66 27.51 -29.18
CA LEU A 4 -3.70 28.44 -28.71
C LEU A 4 -4.43 27.88 -27.48
N THR A 5 -4.81 26.60 -27.51
CA THR A 5 -5.45 25.93 -26.37
C THR A 5 -4.50 25.80 -25.17
N SER A 6 -3.21 25.55 -25.41
CA SER A 6 -2.19 25.51 -24.36
C SER A 6 -2.02 26.88 -23.70
N LEU A 7 -1.99 27.97 -24.47
CA LEU A 7 -1.89 29.34 -23.96
C LEU A 7 -3.13 29.74 -23.14
N LEU A 8 -4.33 29.35 -23.59
CA LEU A 8 -5.58 29.58 -22.85
C LEU A 8 -5.70 28.74 -21.58
N SER A 9 -5.06 27.56 -21.55
CA SER A 9 -5.05 26.68 -20.37
C SER A 9 -3.81 26.85 -19.48
N LEU A 10 -2.87 27.73 -19.86
CA LEU A 10 -1.71 28.13 -19.08
C LEU A 10 -2.09 28.65 -17.67
N PRO A 11 -3.15 29.47 -17.49
CA PRO A 11 -3.61 29.83 -16.14
C PRO A 11 -4.13 28.64 -15.31
N LEU A 12 -4.53 27.53 -15.96
CA LEU A 12 -4.96 26.28 -15.31
C LEU A 12 -3.80 25.28 -15.09
N ALA A 13 -2.59 25.62 -15.53
CA ALA A 13 -1.40 24.78 -15.31
C ALA A 13 -1.14 24.43 -13.83
N PRO A 14 -1.34 25.36 -12.85
CA PRO A 14 -1.16 25.03 -11.44
C PRO A 14 -2.11 23.92 -10.95
N VAL A 15 -3.37 23.93 -11.41
CA VAL A 15 -4.37 22.91 -11.05
C VAL A 15 -3.95 21.54 -11.57
N ARG A 16 -3.44 21.48 -12.80
CA ARG A 16 -2.89 20.23 -13.36
C ARG A 16 -1.68 19.73 -12.58
N GLY A 17 -0.86 20.63 -12.05
CA GLY A 17 0.28 20.28 -11.19
C GLY A 17 -0.17 19.61 -9.89
N VAL A 18 -1.26 20.08 -9.27
CA VAL A 18 -1.82 19.45 -8.05
C VAL A 18 -2.39 18.07 -8.35
N VAL A 19 -3.11 17.90 -9.47
CA VAL A 19 -3.63 16.58 -9.88
C VAL A 19 -2.50 15.58 -10.09
N TRP A 20 -1.46 15.98 -10.83
CA TRP A 20 -0.27 15.15 -11.04
C TRP A 20 0.43 14.78 -9.73
N LEU A 21 0.52 15.72 -8.78
CA LEU A 21 1.10 15.44 -7.46
C LEU A 21 0.23 14.46 -6.65
N GLY A 22 -1.10 14.56 -6.76
CA GLY A 22 -2.03 13.61 -6.16
C GLY A 22 -1.84 12.20 -6.70
N GLU A 23 -1.71 12.06 -8.02
CA GLU A 23 -1.41 10.78 -8.69
C GLU A 23 -0.08 10.21 -8.21
N LEU A 24 0.98 11.03 -8.15
CA LEU A 24 2.28 10.60 -7.65
C LEU A 24 2.22 10.14 -6.18
N ILE A 25 1.51 10.88 -5.33
CA ILE A 25 1.31 10.49 -3.92
C ILE A 25 0.54 9.18 -3.85
N GLN A 26 -0.52 9.02 -4.65
CA GLN A 26 -1.30 7.79 -4.70
C GLN A 26 -0.43 6.60 -5.11
N GLU A 27 0.40 6.73 -6.13
CA GLU A 27 1.34 5.68 -6.56
C GLU A 27 2.33 5.31 -5.44
N GLN A 28 2.87 6.31 -4.73
CA GLN A 28 3.79 6.07 -3.61
C GLN A 28 3.08 5.41 -2.42
N VAL A 29 1.86 5.83 -2.11
CA VAL A 29 1.04 5.22 -1.04
C VAL A 29 0.69 3.79 -1.40
N GLU A 30 0.33 3.51 -2.65
CA GLU A 30 0.02 2.16 -3.12
C GLU A 30 1.25 1.26 -2.97
N GLN A 31 2.44 1.75 -3.34
CA GLN A 31 3.71 1.03 -3.15
C GLN A 31 4.05 0.81 -1.67
N GLN A 32 3.87 1.83 -0.83
CA GLN A 32 4.17 1.76 0.60
C GLN A 32 3.18 0.85 1.36
N MET A 33 1.88 0.98 1.07
CA MET A 33 0.84 0.16 1.70
C MET A 33 0.93 -1.32 1.30
N HIS A 34 1.57 -1.61 0.17
CA HIS A 34 1.87 -2.97 -0.30
C HIS A 34 3.31 -3.40 -0.01
N ASP A 35 4.09 -2.64 0.75
CA ASP A 35 5.49 -2.98 0.98
C ASP A 35 5.60 -4.19 1.92
N PRO A 36 6.22 -5.31 1.48
CA PRO A 36 6.52 -6.45 2.35
C PRO A 36 7.41 -6.08 3.54
N ALA A 37 8.01 -4.89 3.57
CA ALA A 37 8.81 -4.39 4.69
C ALA A 37 8.02 -4.21 6.00
N ASP A 38 6.73 -3.84 5.96
CA ASP A 38 5.93 -3.66 7.18
C ASP A 38 5.70 -4.99 7.90
N ILE A 39 5.45 -6.05 7.13
CA ILE A 39 5.28 -7.41 7.65
C ILE A 39 6.59 -7.92 8.25
N ARG A 40 7.73 -7.62 7.62
CA ARG A 40 9.06 -7.97 8.16
C ARG A 40 9.30 -7.28 9.50
N ARG A 41 8.96 -6.00 9.63
CA ARG A 41 9.10 -5.26 10.88
C ARG A 41 8.20 -5.81 12.00
N GLU A 42 6.95 -6.15 11.67
CA GLU A 42 6.01 -6.75 12.63
C GLU A 42 6.47 -8.16 13.10
N LEU A 43 7.15 -8.91 12.23
CA LEU A 43 7.80 -10.18 12.58
C LEU A 43 9.04 -10.00 13.45
N ASP A 44 9.90 -9.01 13.12
CA ASP A 44 11.09 -8.69 13.92
C ASP A 44 10.70 -8.29 15.36
N GLU A 45 9.61 -7.53 15.53
CA GLU A 45 9.10 -7.16 16.85
C GLU A 45 8.60 -8.37 17.66
N LEU A 46 7.98 -9.36 17.00
CA LEU A 46 7.55 -10.62 17.62
C LEU A 46 8.77 -11.46 18.04
N ASP A 47 9.82 -11.51 17.21
CA ASP A 47 11.06 -12.22 17.48
C ASP A 47 11.79 -11.60 18.69
N ASP A 48 11.88 -10.28 18.75
CA ASP A 48 12.44 -9.55 19.89
C ASP A 48 11.64 -9.78 21.18
N ALA A 49 10.31 -9.86 21.08
CA ALA A 49 9.44 -10.14 22.23
C ALA A 49 9.60 -11.57 22.77
N MET A 50 9.79 -12.55 21.88
CA MET A 50 10.09 -13.93 22.24
C MET A 50 11.49 -14.06 22.84
N ALA A 51 12.50 -13.43 22.23
CA ALA A 51 13.88 -13.40 22.74
C ALA A 51 13.99 -12.73 24.11
N ALA A 52 13.16 -11.71 24.38
CA ALA A 52 13.05 -11.07 25.69
C ALA A 52 12.28 -11.91 26.74
N GLY A 53 11.76 -13.08 26.37
CA GLY A 53 10.97 -13.95 27.25
C GLY A 53 9.61 -13.35 27.65
N ARG A 54 9.14 -12.34 26.92
CA ARG A 54 7.85 -11.66 27.16
C ARG A 54 6.69 -12.31 26.43
N LEU A 55 6.98 -13.21 25.49
CA LEU A 55 6.00 -13.94 24.69
C LEU A 55 6.33 -15.44 24.73
N PRO A 56 5.45 -16.29 25.28
CA PRO A 56 5.67 -17.73 25.27
C PRO A 56 5.47 -18.31 23.86
N GLU A 57 6.25 -19.34 23.54
CA GLU A 57 6.30 -20.01 22.22
C GLU A 57 4.93 -20.27 21.53
N PRO A 58 3.89 -20.80 22.19
CA PRO A 58 2.61 -21.04 21.53
C PRO A 58 1.90 -19.75 21.08
N GLU A 59 2.04 -18.67 21.85
CA GLU A 59 1.44 -17.36 21.56
C GLU A 59 2.21 -16.64 20.45
N TYR A 60 3.55 -16.77 20.45
CA TYR A 60 4.40 -16.31 19.34
C TYR A 60 4.02 -16.95 18.01
N ARG A 61 3.89 -18.28 17.96
CA ARG A 61 3.54 -18.98 16.71
C ARG A 61 2.16 -18.60 16.19
N GLN A 62 1.20 -18.37 17.08
CA GLN A 62 -0.13 -17.93 16.69
C GLN A 62 -0.13 -16.48 16.16
N ALA A 63 0.65 -15.59 16.76
CA ALA A 63 0.80 -14.21 16.28
C ALA A 63 1.53 -14.16 14.93
N GLN A 64 2.63 -14.90 14.78
CA GLN A 64 3.37 -15.04 13.54
C GLN A 64 2.50 -15.57 12.39
N GLN A 65 1.68 -16.60 12.67
CA GLN A 65 0.77 -17.16 11.69
C GLN A 65 -0.32 -16.15 11.26
N GLN A 66 -0.80 -15.30 12.16
CA GLN A 66 -1.77 -14.25 11.82
C GLN A 66 -1.16 -13.16 10.92
N VAL A 67 0.06 -12.72 11.23
CA VAL A 67 0.81 -11.75 10.41
C VAL A 67 1.06 -12.32 9.01
N LEU A 68 1.49 -13.58 8.91
CA LEU A 68 1.72 -14.26 7.64
C LEU A 68 0.43 -14.51 6.84
N ASN A 69 -0.69 -14.79 7.52
CA ASN A 69 -1.99 -15.00 6.89
C ASN A 69 -2.56 -13.69 6.30
N ARG A 70 -2.29 -12.54 6.93
CA ARG A 70 -2.63 -11.21 6.39
C ARG A 70 -1.88 -10.91 5.08
N MET A 71 -0.63 -11.39 4.95
CA MET A 71 0.14 -11.31 3.71
C MET A 71 -0.50 -12.13 2.58
N ILE A 72 -0.89 -13.37 2.89
CA ILE A 72 -1.42 -14.32 1.89
C ILE A 72 -2.86 -14.00 1.49
N GLN A 73 -3.68 -13.48 2.42
CA GLN A 73 -5.06 -13.03 2.16
C GLN A 73 -5.16 -11.68 1.46
N ARG A 74 -4.02 -11.07 1.13
CA ARG A 74 -3.95 -10.00 0.14
C ARG A 74 -3.54 -10.54 -1.25
N PRO A 75 -4.31 -11.40 -1.93
CA PRO A 75 -4.15 -11.61 -3.35
C PRO A 75 -5.16 -10.75 -4.11
N GLU A 76 -4.64 -9.83 -4.90
CA GLU A 76 -5.29 -9.15 -6.03
C GLU A 76 -6.56 -8.32 -5.76
N ASP A 77 -6.60 -7.16 -6.40
CA ASP A 77 -7.84 -6.43 -6.63
C ASP A 77 -8.97 -7.40 -7.01
N PRO A 78 -10.15 -7.30 -6.39
CA PRO A 78 -11.31 -8.02 -6.89
C PRO A 78 -11.56 -7.54 -8.32
N THR A 79 -11.21 -8.37 -9.30
CA THR A 79 -11.66 -8.20 -10.67
C THR A 79 -13.17 -7.97 -10.62
N PRO A 80 -13.70 -6.84 -11.11
CA PRO A 80 -15.13 -6.57 -11.03
C PRO A 80 -15.84 -7.60 -11.91
N THR A 81 -16.34 -8.66 -11.28
CA THR A 81 -17.36 -9.52 -11.85
C THR A 81 -18.60 -8.65 -11.99
N GLY A 82 -18.81 -8.11 -13.20
CA GLY A 82 -19.90 -7.17 -13.43
C GLY A 82 -19.89 -6.47 -14.78
N ALA A 83 -19.62 -7.17 -15.89
CA ALA A 83 -20.09 -6.73 -17.20
C ALA A 83 -21.12 -7.76 -17.70
N LYS A 84 -22.37 -7.33 -17.59
CA LYS A 84 -23.57 -7.89 -18.22
C LYS A 84 -23.28 -8.35 -19.65
N GLU A 85 -23.77 -9.54 -20.02
CA GLU A 85 -24.58 -9.78 -21.23
C GLU A 85 -25.61 -10.90 -20.94
#